data_AF-A0AAV7I1X0-F1
#
_entry.id   AF-A0AAV7I1X0-F1
#
_cell.length_a   1.000
_cell.length_b   1.000
_cell.length_c   1.000
_cell.angle_alpha   90.00
_cell.angle_beta   90.00
_cell.angle_gamma   90.00
#
_symmetry.space_group_name_H-M   'P 1'
#
loop_
_entity.id
_entity.type
_entity.pdbx_description
1 polymer ?
#
loop_
_entity_poly.entity_id
_entity_poly.type
_entity_poly.pdbx_seq_one_letter_code
_entity_poly.pdbx_strand_id
1 'polypeptide(L)'
;MELLMLLAAAAIFLGYCQTDEKVSFYGSSYIHFPVQEAKGSTNISFRFRTHLSDAILLLAAGKTDYCLIKLEAARLKFVESTPTDLSVRLMLMYSPLSTFPTSTIGTRDFIASPVLNQRRVHINLGAGESEIASPRGLTLNDLSWHEIHLVRQEANMTLQIDGIHITRTLLPGKFFVLNIVYGVFIGGQGEFHELFLGHTEYMRGCMADIIYNGANVIEYTKSRQGKSEASAVTWGCSKVFDATKKTEISFLEEGAFLSISRPISRTGSRWEFELKTTSEMGLLLYNAGQASHADYLGIELHEGKVRLLMNKGNGATELIHSLTVKDGKWHKVIIDFSPTIIGISIDEKPAERLNLPSGGNRYLDLAETLYIGGTELNKRARAIARGIKSGDRSYKGCLRNMLLDSSEIGLPDVKISQGIVAGCIWSYPCFEKRPCIPSATCSQVGVNSFECTCDQPHCVTSNYAESTTVS
;
A
#
# COMPACT_ATOMS: atom_id res chain seq x y z
N MET A 1 -26.17 -4.96 -52.25
CA MET A 1 -24.89 -4.25 -51.97
C MET A 1 -24.94 -3.51 -50.64
N GLU A 2 -26.10 -2.98 -50.21
CA GLU A 2 -26.27 -2.34 -48.89
C GLU A 2 -26.22 -3.30 -47.68
N LEU A 3 -26.69 -4.54 -47.83
CA LEU A 3 -26.66 -5.53 -46.74
C LEU A 3 -25.23 -5.99 -46.38
N LEU A 4 -24.30 -5.97 -47.35
CA LEU A 4 -22.89 -6.31 -47.12
C LEU A 4 -22.14 -5.18 -46.38
N MET A 5 -22.53 -3.92 -46.60
CA MET A 5 -21.96 -2.74 -45.94
C MET A 5 -22.38 -2.66 -44.46
N LEU A 6 -23.62 -3.06 -44.14
CA LEU A 6 -24.13 -3.13 -42.75
C LEU A 6 -23.47 -4.25 -41.94
N LEU A 7 -23.20 -5.41 -42.56
CA LEU A 7 -22.47 -6.51 -41.92
C LEU A 7 -20.98 -6.19 -41.74
N ALA A 8 -20.36 -5.46 -42.66
CA ALA A 8 -18.99 -4.95 -42.49
C ALA A 8 -18.91 -3.89 -41.39
N ALA A 9 -19.89 -2.98 -41.28
CA ALA A 9 -19.94 -2.00 -40.20
C ALA A 9 -20.19 -2.67 -38.83
N ALA A 10 -21.05 -3.68 -38.74
CA ALA A 10 -21.26 -4.46 -37.52
C ALA A 10 -20.01 -5.28 -37.13
N ALA A 11 -19.26 -5.80 -38.10
CA ALA A 11 -17.99 -6.50 -37.85
C ALA A 11 -16.86 -5.54 -37.41
N ILE A 12 -16.90 -4.26 -37.80
CA ILE A 12 -15.98 -3.24 -37.32
C ILE A 12 -16.30 -2.84 -35.87
N PHE A 13 -17.59 -2.84 -35.47
CA PHE A 13 -17.99 -2.60 -34.07
C PHE A 13 -17.83 -3.81 -33.14
N LEU A 14 -17.71 -5.03 -33.67
CA LEU A 14 -17.43 -6.24 -32.89
C LEU A 14 -15.92 -6.48 -32.64
N GLY A 15 -15.04 -5.60 -33.12
CA GLY A 15 -13.58 -5.75 -33.06
C GLY A 15 -12.85 -5.01 -31.93
N TYR A 16 -13.53 -4.17 -31.15
CA TYR A 16 -12.96 -3.50 -29.98
C TYR A 16 -14.03 -3.34 -28.90
N CYS A 17 -14.48 -4.46 -28.33
CA CYS A 17 -14.97 -4.38 -26.96
C CYS A 17 -13.72 -4.22 -26.08
N GLN A 18 -13.22 -2.99 -25.97
CA GLN A 18 -12.27 -2.64 -24.91
C GLN A 18 -13.04 -2.89 -23.62
N THR A 19 -12.84 -4.07 -23.06
CA THR A 19 -13.32 -4.40 -21.73
C THR A 19 -12.58 -3.44 -20.80
N ASP A 20 -13.23 -2.37 -20.34
CA ASP A 20 -12.63 -1.33 -19.47
C ASP A 20 -12.39 -1.90 -18.06
N GLU A 21 -11.66 -3.00 -18.01
CA GLU A 21 -11.36 -3.78 -16.82
C GLU A 21 -10.21 -3.12 -16.09
N LYS A 22 -10.53 -2.61 -14.91
CA LYS A 22 -9.59 -1.93 -14.03
C LYS A 22 -9.34 -2.76 -12.79
N VAL A 23 -8.18 -2.54 -12.18
CA VAL A 23 -7.82 -3.08 -10.88
C VAL A 23 -7.02 -2.03 -10.09
N SER A 24 -7.26 -2.00 -8.78
CA SER A 24 -6.61 -1.11 -7.83
C SER A 24 -5.58 -1.84 -6.98
N PHE A 25 -4.39 -1.26 -6.86
CA PHE A 25 -3.29 -1.72 -6.01
C PHE A 25 -3.03 -0.69 -4.90
N TYR A 26 -2.80 -1.18 -3.68
CA TYR A 26 -2.77 -0.36 -2.48
C TYR A 26 -1.42 -0.35 -1.75
N GLY A 27 -0.31 -0.59 -2.47
CA GLY A 27 1.05 -0.54 -1.93
C GLY A 27 1.53 -1.79 -1.19
N SER A 28 0.67 -2.79 -1.01
CA SER A 28 1.02 -4.15 -0.58
C SER A 28 0.32 -5.23 -1.42
N SER A 29 -0.42 -4.78 -2.44
CA SER A 29 -1.24 -5.62 -3.30
C SER A 29 -0.43 -6.19 -4.45
N TYR A 30 -0.81 -7.37 -4.93
CA TYR A 30 -0.26 -7.94 -6.16
C TYR A 30 -1.24 -8.89 -6.83
N ILE A 31 -1.03 -9.14 -8.12
CA ILE A 31 -1.64 -10.27 -8.84
C ILE A 31 -0.51 -11.22 -9.25
N HIS A 32 -0.70 -12.52 -9.02
CA HIS A 32 0.16 -13.57 -9.53
C HIS A 32 -0.57 -14.34 -10.64
N PHE A 33 0.00 -14.27 -11.84
CA PHE A 33 -0.46 -14.97 -13.03
C PHE A 33 0.52 -16.13 -13.34
N PRO A 34 0.19 -17.37 -12.99
CA PRO A 34 1.09 -18.52 -13.05
C PRO A 34 1.21 -19.05 -14.49
N VAL A 35 1.97 -18.34 -15.31
CA VAL A 35 2.37 -18.79 -16.65
C VAL A 35 3.76 -19.41 -16.63
N GLN A 36 3.95 -20.47 -17.41
CA GLN A 36 5.27 -21.06 -17.64
C GLN A 36 5.54 -21.07 -19.14
N GLU A 37 6.63 -20.44 -19.55
CA GLU A 37 6.99 -20.31 -20.96
C GLU A 37 8.48 -20.10 -21.17
N ALA A 38 8.96 -20.49 -22.34
CA ALA A 38 10.28 -20.20 -22.85
C ALA A 38 10.13 -19.60 -24.25
N LYS A 39 10.21 -18.26 -24.37
CA LYS A 39 9.92 -17.56 -25.63
C LYS A 39 11.01 -16.57 -26.02
N GLY A 40 11.27 -16.52 -27.32
CA GLY A 40 12.09 -15.48 -27.96
C GLY A 40 11.34 -14.17 -28.19
N SER A 41 10.02 -14.17 -28.05
CA SER A 41 9.17 -13.00 -28.24
C SER A 41 8.26 -12.76 -27.02
N THR A 42 7.99 -11.49 -26.76
CA THR A 42 7.14 -11.07 -25.65
C THR A 42 6.31 -9.86 -26.09
N ASN A 43 5.01 -9.89 -25.82
CA ASN A 43 4.11 -8.77 -26.06
C ASN A 43 3.39 -8.44 -24.75
N ILE A 44 3.59 -7.22 -24.25
CA ILE A 44 3.01 -6.74 -23.01
C ILE A 44 2.32 -5.41 -23.30
N SER A 45 1.04 -5.31 -22.92
CA SER A 45 0.32 -4.04 -22.96
C SER A 45 -0.47 -3.83 -21.68
N PHE A 46 -0.51 -2.60 -21.19
CA PHE A 46 -1.36 -2.22 -20.06
C PHE A 46 -1.51 -0.70 -20.01
N ARG A 47 -2.56 -0.24 -19.37
CA ARG A 47 -2.70 1.16 -18.93
C ARG A 47 -2.46 1.24 -17.43
N PHE A 48 -1.85 2.32 -16.95
CA PHE A 48 -1.68 2.55 -15.52
C PHE A 48 -1.83 4.03 -15.15
N ARG A 49 -2.14 4.28 -13.89
CA ARG A 49 -2.04 5.59 -13.26
C ARG A 49 -1.52 5.48 -11.83
N THR A 50 -0.60 6.35 -11.44
CA THR A 50 -0.05 6.43 -10.08
C THR A 50 0.56 7.80 -9.83
N HIS A 51 0.76 8.15 -8.56
CA HIS A 51 1.54 9.32 -8.12
C HIS A 51 2.97 8.94 -7.70
N LEU A 52 3.26 7.64 -7.60
CA LEU A 52 4.55 7.14 -7.13
C LEU A 52 5.62 7.36 -8.19
N SER A 53 6.76 7.90 -7.76
CA SER A 53 7.96 8.03 -8.61
C SER A 53 8.68 6.69 -8.78
N ASP A 54 8.58 5.79 -7.81
CA ASP A 54 9.25 4.50 -7.81
C ASP A 54 8.23 3.41 -7.44
N ALA A 55 8.03 2.45 -8.32
CA ALA A 55 7.08 1.35 -8.14
C ALA A 55 7.33 0.22 -9.15
N ILE A 56 7.11 -1.04 -8.74
CA ILE A 56 7.03 -2.17 -9.68
C ILE A 56 5.66 -2.16 -10.33
N LEU A 57 5.64 -2.27 -11.66
CA LEU A 57 4.42 -2.40 -12.43
C LEU A 57 4.18 -3.86 -12.81
N LEU A 58 5.22 -4.53 -13.34
CA LEU A 58 5.14 -5.92 -13.78
C LEU A 58 6.49 -6.62 -13.62
N LEU A 59 6.47 -7.87 -13.16
CA LEU A 59 7.64 -8.75 -13.10
C LEU A 59 7.29 -10.12 -13.69
N ALA A 60 7.90 -10.50 -14.80
CA ALA A 60 7.90 -11.88 -15.28
C ALA A 60 9.17 -12.57 -14.74
N ALA A 61 9.00 -13.62 -13.93
CA ALA A 61 10.09 -14.22 -13.16
C ALA A 61 10.42 -15.66 -13.58
N GLY A 62 11.70 -15.88 -13.86
CA GLY A 62 12.34 -17.17 -14.06
C GLY A 62 13.31 -17.51 -12.94
N LYS A 63 14.06 -18.61 -13.09
CA LYS A 63 15.12 -19.00 -12.12
C LYS A 63 16.32 -18.06 -12.14
N THR A 64 16.62 -17.54 -13.31
CA THR A 64 17.77 -16.68 -13.63
C THR A 64 17.35 -15.55 -14.55
N ASP A 65 16.28 -15.77 -15.31
CA ASP A 65 15.78 -14.87 -16.33
C ASP A 65 14.67 -14.04 -15.71
N TYR A 66 14.61 -12.76 -16.01
CA TYR A 66 13.47 -11.95 -15.62
C TYR A 66 13.26 -10.78 -16.58
N CYS A 67 12.02 -10.33 -16.60
CA CYS A 67 11.59 -9.11 -17.26
C CYS A 67 10.88 -8.25 -16.20
N LEU A 68 11.42 -7.07 -15.92
CA LEU A 68 10.90 -6.15 -14.91
C LEU A 68 10.51 -4.83 -15.56
N ILE A 69 9.27 -4.43 -15.37
CA ILE A 69 8.76 -3.10 -15.71
C ILE A 69 8.53 -2.34 -14.41
N LYS A 70 9.19 -1.20 -14.26
CA LYS A 70 9.09 -0.35 -13.07
C LYS A 70 9.08 1.12 -13.44
N LEU A 71 8.59 1.93 -12.50
CA LEU A 71 8.91 3.35 -12.44
C LEU A 71 10.18 3.52 -11.61
N GLU A 72 11.07 4.37 -12.10
CA GLU A 72 12.24 4.85 -11.36
C GLU A 72 12.38 6.35 -11.59
N ALA A 73 12.32 7.15 -10.51
CA ALA A 73 12.26 8.61 -10.59
C ALA A 73 11.20 9.12 -11.60
N ALA A 74 9.99 8.55 -11.52
CA ALA A 74 8.81 8.83 -12.35
C ALA A 74 8.95 8.47 -13.84
N ARG A 75 10.02 7.78 -14.23
CA ARG A 75 10.26 7.32 -15.60
C ARG A 75 10.02 5.83 -15.72
N LEU A 76 9.43 5.40 -16.84
CA LEU A 76 9.29 3.98 -17.12
C LEU A 76 10.65 3.39 -17.45
N LYS A 77 10.96 2.26 -16.83
CA LYS A 77 12.10 1.42 -17.17
C LYS A 77 11.64 -0.01 -17.37
N PHE A 78 12.11 -0.61 -18.44
CA PHE A 78 12.05 -2.04 -18.66
C PHE A 78 13.47 -2.59 -18.55
N VAL A 79 13.64 -3.60 -17.72
CA VAL A 79 14.91 -4.28 -17.46
C VAL A 79 14.72 -5.74 -17.78
N GLU A 80 15.60 -6.28 -18.61
CA GLU A 80 15.66 -7.70 -18.92
C GLU A 80 17.02 -8.26 -18.53
N SER A 81 17.01 -9.46 -17.97
CA SER A 81 18.19 -10.25 -17.71
C SER A 81 18.01 -11.64 -18.31
N THR A 82 18.92 -12.02 -19.20
CA THR A 82 19.13 -13.40 -19.66
C THR A 82 20.56 -13.82 -19.31
N PRO A 83 20.77 -14.97 -18.66
CA PRO A 83 22.11 -15.48 -18.47
C PRO A 83 22.69 -15.87 -19.83
N THR A 84 23.89 -15.37 -20.17
CA THR A 84 24.72 -16.02 -21.18
C THR A 84 25.39 -17.23 -20.56
N ASP A 85 25.58 -18.26 -21.37
CA ASP A 85 26.34 -19.48 -21.07
C ASP A 85 27.53 -19.22 -20.12
N LEU A 86 27.51 -19.88 -18.96
CA LEU A 86 28.51 -19.89 -17.87
C LEU A 86 29.36 -18.60 -17.68
N SER A 87 28.92 -17.68 -16.81
CA SER A 87 29.86 -16.85 -16.04
C SER A 87 29.47 -16.76 -14.57
N VAL A 88 30.19 -17.56 -13.77
CA VAL A 88 30.47 -17.43 -12.34
C VAL A 88 29.26 -17.17 -11.40
N ARG A 89 28.60 -18.26 -11.02
CA ARG A 89 27.92 -18.37 -9.72
C ARG A 89 28.97 -18.25 -8.60
N LEU A 90 29.15 -17.06 -8.02
CA LEU A 90 29.74 -16.97 -6.68
C LEU A 90 28.62 -17.27 -5.69
N MET A 91 28.44 -18.57 -5.46
CA MET A 91 27.71 -19.10 -4.32
C MET A 91 28.43 -18.58 -3.06
N LEU A 92 27.91 -17.54 -2.41
CA LEU A 92 28.22 -17.30 -1.00
C LEU A 92 27.50 -18.37 -0.18
N MET A 93 27.95 -19.62 -0.31
CA MET A 93 27.67 -20.62 0.70
C MET A 93 28.63 -20.35 1.86
N TYR A 94 28.02 -19.98 2.98
CA TYR A 94 28.60 -20.07 4.30
C TYR A 94 29.55 -21.27 4.43
N SER A 95 30.81 -21.02 4.80
CA SER A 95 31.64 -21.93 5.58
C SER A 95 32.71 -21.11 6.31
N PRO A 96 32.77 -21.15 7.65
CA PRO A 96 33.85 -20.52 8.39
C PRO A 96 35.09 -21.41 8.30
N LEU A 97 36.27 -20.78 8.27
CA LEU A 97 37.61 -21.39 8.34
C LEU A 97 38.15 -21.93 7.01
N SER A 98 38.90 -21.11 6.29
CA SER A 98 40.31 -21.40 6.02
C SER A 98 41.00 -20.23 5.32
N THR A 99 42.22 -19.99 5.75
CA THR A 99 43.21 -19.04 5.25
C THR A 99 43.54 -19.27 3.77
N PHE A 100 43.45 -18.25 2.93
CA PHE A 100 44.05 -18.27 1.59
C PHE A 100 45.40 -17.53 1.57
N PRO A 101 46.45 -18.11 0.95
CA PRO A 101 47.70 -17.42 0.71
C PRO A 101 47.58 -16.49 -0.50
N THR A 102 48.37 -15.43 -0.47
CA THR A 102 48.54 -14.44 -1.53
C THR A 102 49.32 -15.00 -2.72
N SER A 103 48.74 -14.98 -3.93
CA SER A 103 49.51 -14.87 -5.18
C SER A 103 48.66 -14.35 -6.34
N THR A 104 48.88 -13.08 -6.68
CA THR A 104 48.96 -12.44 -8.01
C THR A 104 48.34 -13.15 -9.23
N ILE A 105 47.36 -12.47 -9.86
CA ILE A 105 47.14 -12.20 -11.31
C ILE A 105 46.30 -10.89 -11.32
N GLY A 106 46.87 -9.70 -11.57
CA GLY A 106 46.92 -9.01 -12.87
C GLY A 106 45.53 -8.96 -13.57
N THR A 107 44.81 -7.87 -13.81
CA THR A 107 45.13 -6.44 -13.99
C THR A 107 43.81 -5.64 -13.99
N ARG A 108 43.83 -4.44 -13.37
CA ARG A 108 43.02 -3.23 -13.62
C ARG A 108 41.48 -3.37 -13.74
N ASP A 109 40.78 -3.17 -12.63
CA ASP A 109 39.91 -2.01 -12.36
C ASP A 109 39.19 -2.20 -11.02
N PHE A 110 39.85 -1.75 -9.95
CA PHE A 110 39.23 -1.64 -8.62
C PHE A 110 39.56 -0.27 -8.06
N ILE A 111 38.59 0.65 -8.09
CA ILE A 111 38.63 1.87 -7.28
C ILE A 111 37.60 1.67 -6.18
N ALA A 112 38.07 1.20 -5.02
CA ALA A 112 37.34 1.35 -3.77
C ALA A 112 37.85 2.63 -3.09
N SER A 113 37.09 3.72 -3.19
CA SER A 113 37.29 4.88 -2.34
C SER A 113 36.44 4.72 -1.07
N PRO A 114 37.02 4.76 0.14
CA PRO A 114 36.24 4.83 1.35
C PRO A 114 35.85 6.30 1.55
N VAL A 115 34.56 6.56 1.75
CA VAL A 115 33.88 7.86 2.03
C VAL A 115 32.95 8.27 0.89
N LEU A 116 31.70 7.77 0.97
CA LEU A 116 30.46 8.55 0.82
C LEU A 116 29.24 7.62 1.02
N ASN A 117 28.29 8.11 1.81
CA ASN A 117 27.02 7.47 2.12
C ASN A 117 26.31 6.91 0.87
N GLN A 118 25.89 5.64 0.98
CA GLN A 118 24.78 5.04 0.24
C GLN A 118 24.80 5.23 -1.29
N ARG A 119 25.83 4.72 -1.96
CA ARG A 119 25.75 4.37 -3.39
C ARG A 119 26.00 2.87 -3.56
N ARG A 120 24.98 2.17 -4.04
CA ARG A 120 25.00 0.72 -4.30
C ARG A 120 25.95 0.42 -5.46
N VAL A 121 26.79 -0.60 -5.29
CA VAL A 121 27.64 -1.16 -6.34
C VAL A 121 26.82 -2.18 -7.11
N HIS A 122 26.50 -1.91 -8.37
CA HIS A 122 25.94 -2.90 -9.29
C HIS A 122 27.09 -3.78 -9.79
N ILE A 123 27.19 -5.01 -9.28
CA ILE A 123 28.19 -5.97 -9.74
C ILE A 123 27.54 -6.84 -10.82
N ASN A 124 28.01 -6.67 -12.05
CA ASN A 124 27.50 -7.33 -13.24
C ASN A 124 28.48 -8.44 -13.66
N LEU A 125 28.08 -9.71 -13.60
CA LEU A 125 28.98 -10.86 -13.81
C LEU A 125 28.55 -11.76 -14.99
N GLY A 126 28.07 -11.14 -16.07
CA GLY A 126 27.85 -11.74 -17.41
C GLY A 126 26.41 -12.24 -17.62
N ALA A 127 25.56 -11.67 -18.47
CA ALA A 127 25.75 -10.90 -19.71
C ALA A 127 25.49 -9.38 -19.63
N GLY A 128 25.06 -8.88 -18.48
CA GLY A 128 24.55 -7.52 -18.36
C GLY A 128 23.04 -7.43 -18.37
N GLU A 129 22.45 -6.89 -17.29
CA GLU A 129 21.09 -6.34 -17.36
C GLU A 129 21.00 -5.34 -18.51
N SER A 130 20.00 -5.51 -19.37
CA SER A 130 19.71 -4.59 -20.46
C SER A 130 18.49 -3.75 -20.12
N GLU A 131 18.60 -2.43 -20.31
CA GLU A 131 17.55 -1.47 -19.95
C GLU A 131 17.08 -0.70 -21.19
N ILE A 132 15.77 -0.55 -21.33
CA ILE A 132 15.15 0.50 -22.14
C ILE A 132 14.32 1.39 -21.20
N ALA A 133 14.38 2.69 -21.41
CA ALA A 133 13.69 3.67 -20.57
C ALA A 133 12.86 4.63 -21.40
N SER A 134 11.85 5.23 -20.77
CA SER A 134 11.10 6.34 -21.36
C SER A 134 12.03 7.51 -21.74
N PRO A 135 11.63 8.36 -22.70
CA PRO A 135 12.38 9.57 -23.05
C PRO A 135 12.74 10.42 -21.82
N ARG A 136 13.89 11.09 -21.87
CA ARG A 136 14.30 11.99 -20.78
C ARG A 136 13.29 13.14 -20.66
N GLY A 137 12.87 13.44 -19.44
CA GLY A 137 11.87 14.48 -19.16
C GLY A 137 10.41 14.01 -19.23
N LEU A 138 10.14 12.79 -19.72
CA LEU A 138 8.80 12.21 -19.67
C LEU A 138 8.55 11.57 -18.30
N THR A 139 7.72 12.21 -17.49
CA THR A 139 7.26 11.72 -16.18
C THR A 139 5.86 11.12 -16.30
N LEU A 140 5.62 9.98 -15.64
CA LEU A 140 4.36 9.21 -15.75
C LEU A 140 3.65 9.04 -14.40
N ASN A 141 3.99 9.88 -13.42
CA ASN A 141 3.44 9.83 -12.06
C ASN A 141 2.46 10.98 -11.80
N ASP A 142 1.77 11.45 -12.84
CA ASP A 142 0.86 12.60 -12.81
C ASP A 142 -0.59 12.23 -12.47
N LEU A 143 -0.85 10.97 -12.10
CA LEU A 143 -2.18 10.37 -11.90
C LEU A 143 -3.08 10.31 -13.14
N SER A 144 -2.57 10.67 -14.32
CA SER A 144 -3.22 10.43 -15.60
C SER A 144 -3.07 8.97 -16.01
N TRP A 145 -3.96 8.51 -16.90
CA TRP A 145 -3.80 7.20 -17.52
C TRP A 145 -2.74 7.26 -18.60
N HIS A 146 -1.72 6.41 -18.49
CA HIS A 146 -0.72 6.18 -19.52
C HIS A 146 -0.86 4.78 -20.11
N GLU A 147 -0.77 4.67 -21.43
CA GLU A 147 -0.81 3.41 -22.17
C GLU A 147 0.60 2.96 -22.54
N ILE A 148 0.96 1.76 -22.08
CA ILE A 148 2.26 1.14 -22.32
C ILE A 148 2.05 -0.05 -23.25
N HIS A 149 2.82 -0.08 -24.34
CA HIS A 149 2.89 -1.22 -25.24
C HIS A 149 4.35 -1.57 -25.49
N LEU A 150 4.72 -2.79 -25.15
CA LEU A 150 6.06 -3.32 -25.29
C LEU A 150 6.02 -4.57 -26.17
N VAL A 151 6.81 -4.54 -27.24
CA VAL A 151 7.01 -5.70 -28.12
C VAL A 151 8.48 -6.03 -28.19
N ARG A 152 8.78 -7.28 -27.90
CA ARG A 152 10.10 -7.88 -28.01
C ARG A 152 10.04 -9.03 -29.01
N GLN A 153 10.96 -9.03 -29.96
CA GLN A 153 11.19 -10.12 -30.90
C GLN A 153 12.69 -10.37 -31.00
N GLU A 154 13.14 -11.44 -30.35
CA GLU A 154 14.56 -11.75 -30.13
C GLU A 154 15.27 -10.54 -29.50
N ALA A 155 16.31 -10.02 -30.15
CA ALA A 155 17.03 -8.84 -29.70
C ALA A 155 16.26 -7.52 -29.90
N ASN A 156 15.26 -7.50 -30.79
CA ASN A 156 14.57 -6.27 -31.15
C ASN A 156 13.50 -5.93 -30.11
N MET A 157 13.64 -4.77 -29.49
CA MET A 157 12.64 -4.24 -28.56
C MET A 157 12.07 -2.92 -29.04
N THR A 158 10.75 -2.79 -28.90
CA THR A 158 10.01 -1.56 -29.13
C THR A 158 9.16 -1.27 -27.90
N LEU A 159 9.40 -0.10 -27.30
CA LEU A 159 8.57 0.49 -26.25
C LEU A 159 7.78 1.65 -26.84
N GLN A 160 6.47 1.62 -26.69
CA GLN A 160 5.56 2.67 -27.08
C GLN A 160 4.78 3.15 -25.86
N ILE A 161 4.76 4.46 -25.65
CA ILE A 161 4.05 5.14 -24.57
C ILE A 161 3.05 6.12 -25.18
N ASP A 162 1.78 6.02 -24.77
CA ASP A 162 0.66 6.90 -25.17
C ASP A 162 0.47 7.04 -26.69
N GLY A 163 0.91 6.05 -27.47
CA GLY A 163 0.85 6.10 -28.94
C GLY A 163 1.84 7.04 -29.62
N ILE A 164 2.54 7.89 -28.86
CA ILE A 164 3.35 8.99 -29.41
C ILE A 164 4.85 8.83 -29.16
N HIS A 165 5.23 8.23 -28.04
CA HIS A 165 6.63 8.09 -27.65
C HIS A 165 7.10 6.67 -27.95
N ILE A 166 7.80 6.51 -29.07
CA ILE A 166 8.33 5.22 -29.51
C ILE A 166 9.85 5.20 -29.30
N THR A 167 10.32 4.22 -28.54
CA THR A 167 11.74 3.94 -28.32
C THR A 167 12.05 2.54 -28.81
N ARG A 168 13.10 2.41 -29.64
CA ARG A 168 13.56 1.11 -30.15
C ARG A 168 14.99 0.86 -29.71
N THR A 169 15.30 -0.38 -29.37
CA THR A 169 16.65 -0.78 -28.94
C THR A 169 16.91 -2.22 -29.38
N LEU A 170 18.17 -2.52 -29.65
CA LEU A 170 18.65 -3.87 -29.89
C LEU A 170 19.37 -4.35 -28.63
N LEU A 171 18.89 -5.44 -28.05
CA LEU A 171 19.50 -6.05 -26.88
C LEU A 171 20.91 -6.58 -27.21
N PRO A 172 21.91 -6.33 -26.35
CA PRO A 172 23.21 -6.98 -26.46
C PRO A 172 23.11 -8.48 -26.14
N GLY A 173 24.02 -9.28 -26.68
CA GLY A 173 24.11 -10.71 -26.40
C GLY A 173 23.72 -11.61 -27.58
N LYS A 174 23.55 -12.90 -27.30
CA LYS A 174 23.20 -13.95 -28.28
C LYS A 174 22.03 -14.85 -27.86
N PHE A 175 21.62 -14.76 -26.59
CA PHE A 175 20.56 -15.57 -26.02
C PHE A 175 19.37 -14.68 -25.68
N PHE A 176 18.29 -14.86 -26.44
CA PHE A 176 17.08 -14.04 -26.35
C PHE A 176 15.85 -14.87 -25.96
N VAL A 177 16.04 -16.09 -25.45
CA VAL A 177 14.92 -16.86 -24.89
C VAL A 177 14.77 -16.48 -23.42
N LEU A 178 13.59 -16.00 -23.03
CA LEU A 178 13.23 -15.76 -21.63
C LEU A 178 12.52 -16.98 -21.06
N ASN A 179 13.10 -17.58 -20.02
CA ASN A 179 12.55 -18.75 -19.34
C ASN A 179 11.78 -18.33 -18.08
N ILE A 180 10.48 -18.09 -18.24
CA ILE A 180 9.57 -17.70 -17.15
C ILE A 180 8.97 -18.97 -16.56
N VAL A 181 9.26 -19.24 -15.28
CA VAL A 181 8.78 -20.45 -14.59
C VAL A 181 7.99 -20.15 -13.32
N TYR A 182 8.22 -18.99 -12.71
CA TYR A 182 7.50 -18.56 -11.52
C TYR A 182 6.26 -17.72 -11.86
N GLY A 183 6.05 -17.39 -13.14
CA GLY A 183 4.90 -16.64 -13.61
C GLY A 183 5.15 -15.13 -13.68
N VAL A 184 4.05 -14.40 -13.82
CA VAL A 184 4.01 -12.95 -13.96
C VAL A 184 3.35 -12.35 -12.73
N PHE A 185 3.98 -11.35 -12.16
CA PHE A 185 3.53 -10.61 -11.00
C PHE A 185 3.20 -9.18 -11.41
N ILE A 186 2.04 -8.67 -10.99
CA ILE A 186 1.57 -7.32 -11.32
C ILE A 186 1.46 -6.50 -10.03
N GLY A 187 1.97 -5.27 -10.05
CA GLY A 187 1.89 -4.31 -8.95
C GLY A 187 2.81 -4.61 -7.76
N GLY A 188 3.32 -5.83 -7.61
CA GLY A 188 4.28 -6.20 -6.57
C GLY A 188 4.73 -7.65 -6.74
N GLN A 189 5.85 -8.04 -6.12
CA GLN A 189 6.43 -9.38 -6.28
C GLN A 189 5.84 -10.47 -5.37
N GLY A 190 4.91 -10.14 -4.46
CA GLY A 190 4.36 -11.08 -3.49
C GLY A 190 5.43 -11.77 -2.65
N GLU A 191 5.36 -13.09 -2.52
CA GLU A 191 6.36 -13.88 -1.78
C GLU A 191 7.65 -14.13 -2.58
N PHE A 192 7.70 -13.77 -3.86
CA PHE A 192 8.90 -13.94 -4.67
C PHE A 192 9.98 -12.92 -4.27
N HIS A 193 11.02 -13.37 -3.59
CA HIS A 193 12.11 -12.50 -3.14
C HIS A 193 13.44 -12.98 -3.71
N GLU A 194 14.07 -12.12 -4.52
CA GLU A 194 15.41 -12.35 -5.05
C GLU A 194 16.28 -11.11 -4.87
N LEU A 195 17.58 -11.32 -4.60
CA LEU A 195 18.52 -10.24 -4.25
C LEU A 195 18.65 -9.18 -5.35
N PHE A 196 18.45 -9.56 -6.62
CA PHE A 196 18.58 -8.66 -7.78
C PHE A 196 17.41 -7.68 -7.94
N LEU A 197 16.24 -7.97 -7.36
CA LEU A 197 15.08 -7.06 -7.43
C LEU A 197 15.28 -5.78 -6.59
N GLY A 198 16.27 -5.79 -5.70
CA GLY A 198 16.56 -4.68 -4.79
C GLY A 198 15.37 -4.31 -3.91
N HIS A 199 15.43 -3.11 -3.32
CA HIS A 199 14.29 -2.50 -2.64
C HIS A 199 13.46 -1.75 -3.67
N THR A 200 12.49 -2.44 -4.24
CA THR A 200 11.51 -1.89 -5.16
C THR A 200 10.16 -1.84 -4.46
N GLU A 201 9.51 -0.68 -4.53
CA GLU A 201 8.22 -0.44 -3.86
C GLU A 201 7.09 -1.08 -4.67
N TYR A 202 6.06 -1.56 -3.98
CA TYR A 202 4.85 -2.05 -4.65
C TYR A 202 4.04 -0.86 -5.15
N MET A 203 3.33 -1.08 -6.25
CA MET A 203 2.46 -0.08 -6.84
C MET A 203 1.31 0.29 -5.91
N ARG A 204 1.07 1.59 -5.82
CA ARG A 204 -0.17 2.18 -5.34
C ARG A 204 -0.82 2.99 -6.46
N GLY A 205 -1.99 2.59 -6.92
CA GLY A 205 -2.67 3.20 -8.07
C GLY A 205 -3.60 2.22 -8.78
N CYS A 206 -3.93 2.50 -10.04
CA CYS A 206 -4.77 1.63 -10.84
C CYS A 206 -4.05 1.16 -12.10
N MET A 207 -4.40 -0.04 -12.54
CA MET A 207 -4.06 -0.56 -13.87
C MET A 207 -5.31 -1.00 -14.61
N ALA A 208 -5.23 -1.02 -15.94
CA ALA A 208 -6.29 -1.51 -16.82
C ALA A 208 -5.70 -2.24 -18.02
N ASP A 209 -6.53 -3.07 -18.65
CA ASP A 209 -6.24 -3.75 -19.92
C ASP A 209 -4.89 -4.46 -19.95
N ILE A 210 -4.61 -5.22 -18.88
CA ILE A 210 -3.32 -5.89 -18.69
C ILE A 210 -3.26 -7.15 -19.56
N ILE A 211 -2.54 -7.06 -20.66
CA ILE A 211 -2.31 -8.16 -21.60
C ILE A 211 -0.86 -8.62 -21.49
N TYR A 212 -0.68 -9.92 -21.28
CA TYR A 212 0.62 -10.58 -21.34
C TYR A 212 0.57 -11.72 -22.35
N ASN A 213 1.33 -11.60 -23.44
CA ASN A 213 1.39 -12.57 -24.54
C ASN A 213 0.00 -12.98 -25.08
N GLY A 214 -0.93 -12.02 -25.17
CA GLY A 214 -2.29 -12.23 -25.63
C GLY A 214 -3.30 -12.69 -24.57
N ALA A 215 -2.85 -12.98 -23.34
CA ALA A 215 -3.73 -13.31 -22.22
C ALA A 215 -4.15 -12.06 -21.44
N ASN A 216 -5.46 -11.86 -21.23
CA ASN A 216 -5.99 -10.81 -20.35
C ASN A 216 -5.85 -11.22 -18.87
N VAL A 217 -4.84 -10.67 -18.19
CA VAL A 217 -4.50 -11.05 -16.82
C VAL A 217 -5.67 -10.78 -15.85
N ILE A 218 -6.43 -9.70 -16.04
CA ILE A 218 -7.55 -9.34 -15.16
C ILE A 218 -8.68 -10.37 -15.28
N GLU A 219 -9.07 -10.71 -16.51
CA GLU A 219 -10.12 -11.69 -16.79
C GLU A 219 -9.77 -13.09 -16.26
N TYR A 220 -8.53 -13.54 -16.51
CA TYR A 220 -8.02 -14.82 -15.99
C TYR A 220 -8.05 -14.86 -14.45
N THR A 221 -7.69 -13.75 -13.81
CA THR A 221 -7.65 -13.66 -12.35
C THR A 221 -9.06 -13.64 -11.75
N LYS A 222 -10.01 -12.88 -12.34
CA LYS A 222 -11.41 -12.85 -11.89
C LYS A 222 -12.09 -14.21 -11.99
N SER A 223 -11.83 -14.94 -13.08
CA SER A 223 -12.39 -16.26 -13.32
C SER A 223 -11.69 -17.38 -12.53
N ARG A 224 -10.64 -17.05 -11.74
CA ARG A 224 -9.75 -18.01 -11.05
C ARG A 224 -9.20 -19.09 -11.98
N GLN A 225 -9.07 -18.78 -13.27
CA GLN A 225 -8.51 -19.69 -14.24
C GLN A 225 -7.01 -19.89 -13.99
N GLY A 226 -6.56 -21.13 -14.16
CA GLY A 226 -5.13 -21.46 -14.10
C GLY A 226 -4.47 -21.29 -12.72
N LYS A 227 -5.24 -21.19 -11.62
CA LYS A 227 -4.73 -20.89 -10.26
C LYS A 227 -4.14 -19.48 -10.12
N SER A 228 -4.61 -18.52 -10.90
CA SER A 228 -4.24 -17.10 -10.73
C SER A 228 -4.70 -16.59 -9.37
N GLU A 229 -3.84 -15.82 -8.69
CA GLU A 229 -4.11 -15.29 -7.34
C GLU A 229 -4.06 -13.76 -7.32
N ALA A 230 -4.95 -13.16 -6.53
CA ALA A 230 -5.00 -11.72 -6.33
C ALA A 230 -4.99 -11.44 -4.83
N SER A 231 -4.00 -10.67 -4.38
CA SER A 231 -3.83 -10.33 -2.96
C SER A 231 -4.07 -8.85 -2.75
N ALA A 232 -5.01 -8.53 -1.86
CA ALA A 232 -5.35 -7.17 -1.44
C ALA A 232 -5.63 -6.19 -2.59
N VAL A 233 -6.20 -6.66 -3.71
CA VAL A 233 -6.65 -5.80 -4.82
C VAL A 233 -8.16 -5.58 -4.79
N THR A 234 -8.63 -4.53 -5.45
CA THR A 234 -10.06 -4.36 -5.72
C THR A 234 -10.30 -4.18 -7.22
N TRP A 235 -11.38 -4.76 -7.73
CA TRP A 235 -11.79 -4.61 -9.12
C TRP A 235 -12.39 -3.23 -9.35
N GLY A 236 -12.03 -2.61 -10.46
CA GLY A 236 -12.28 -1.19 -10.70
C GLY A 236 -11.12 -0.31 -10.24
N CYS A 237 -11.28 0.99 -10.42
CA CYS A 237 -10.32 1.97 -9.95
C CYS A 237 -10.90 2.75 -8.76
N SER A 238 -10.25 2.61 -7.61
CA SER A 238 -10.77 3.13 -6.34
C SER A 238 -10.66 4.65 -6.27
N LYS A 239 -11.70 5.28 -5.69
CA LYS A 239 -11.76 6.74 -5.46
C LYS A 239 -10.71 7.24 -4.46
N VAL A 240 -10.02 6.35 -3.72
CA VAL A 240 -8.94 6.74 -2.81
C VAL A 240 -7.75 7.37 -3.54
N PHE A 241 -7.60 7.12 -4.84
CA PHE A 241 -6.53 7.70 -5.65
C PHE A 241 -6.88 9.08 -6.21
N ASP A 242 -8.16 9.45 -6.22
CA ASP A 242 -8.64 10.78 -6.60
C ASP A 242 -8.86 11.68 -5.38
N ALA A 243 -8.56 11.17 -4.18
CA ALA A 243 -8.80 11.84 -2.92
C ALA A 243 -7.72 12.87 -2.59
N THR A 244 -8.12 13.90 -1.85
CA THR A 244 -7.23 14.97 -1.38
C THR A 244 -6.77 14.72 0.06
N LYS A 245 -5.87 15.57 0.57
CA LYS A 245 -5.47 15.53 1.99
C LYS A 245 -6.62 15.78 2.97
N LYS A 246 -7.67 16.48 2.54
CA LYS A 246 -8.84 16.82 3.34
C LYS A 246 -9.98 15.81 3.20
N THR A 247 -9.86 14.87 2.26
CA THR A 247 -10.87 13.85 2.07
C THR A 247 -10.93 12.96 3.30
N GLU A 248 -12.12 12.83 3.87
CA GLU A 248 -12.39 11.98 5.03
C GLU A 248 -12.09 10.51 4.69
N ILE A 249 -11.73 9.72 5.70
CA ILE A 249 -11.34 8.32 5.51
C ILE A 249 -12.21 7.45 6.40
N SER A 250 -12.92 6.49 5.81
CA SER A 250 -13.68 5.48 6.55
C SER A 250 -12.87 4.21 6.73
N PHE A 251 -12.78 3.72 7.96
CA PHE A 251 -12.22 2.42 8.30
C PHE A 251 -13.37 1.45 8.55
N LEU A 252 -13.46 0.37 7.75
CA LEU A 252 -14.64 -0.48 7.67
C LEU A 252 -14.40 -1.87 8.26
N GLU A 253 -13.28 -2.47 7.88
CA GLU A 253 -12.99 -3.88 8.13
C GLU A 253 -12.07 -4.07 9.34
N GLU A 254 -12.11 -5.28 9.92
CA GLU A 254 -11.08 -5.68 10.87
C GLU A 254 -9.76 -5.90 10.12
N GLY A 255 -8.70 -5.23 10.58
CA GLY A 255 -7.46 -5.15 9.83
C GLY A 255 -7.40 -4.02 8.81
N ALA A 256 -8.37 -3.09 8.83
CA ALA A 256 -8.19 -1.82 8.14
C ALA A 256 -7.03 -1.02 8.77
N PHE A 257 -6.16 -0.46 7.94
CA PHE A 257 -5.08 0.44 8.37
C PHE A 257 -4.56 1.28 7.21
N LEU A 258 -3.85 2.36 7.55
CA LEU A 258 -2.98 3.11 6.65
C LEU A 258 -1.55 3.08 7.19
N SER A 259 -0.56 3.09 6.30
CA SER A 259 0.82 3.40 6.65
C SER A 259 1.31 4.62 5.86
N ILE A 260 2.03 5.50 6.55
CA ILE A 260 2.73 6.64 5.94
C ILE A 260 4.20 6.59 6.32
N SER A 261 5.09 7.02 5.42
CA SER A 261 6.51 7.20 5.73
C SER A 261 6.73 8.66 6.09
N ARG A 262 6.75 8.96 7.38
CA ARG A 262 6.90 10.34 7.85
C ARG A 262 7.66 10.37 9.17
N PRO A 263 8.94 10.80 9.16
CA PRO A 263 9.74 10.82 10.37
C PRO A 263 9.12 11.79 11.39
N ILE A 264 9.02 11.33 12.62
CA ILE A 264 8.59 12.14 13.77
C ILE A 264 9.83 12.72 14.44
N SER A 265 9.75 13.97 14.90
CA SER A 265 10.88 14.61 15.56
C SER A 265 11.26 13.88 16.85
N ARG A 266 12.57 13.69 17.04
CA ARG A 266 13.17 13.06 18.24
C ARG A 266 12.95 13.87 19.52
N THR A 267 12.58 15.15 19.40
CA THR A 267 12.30 16.04 20.54
C THR A 267 10.82 16.14 20.88
N GLY A 268 9.96 15.39 20.18
CA GLY A 268 8.51 15.49 20.30
C GLY A 268 7.87 16.22 19.13
N SER A 269 6.57 16.00 18.99
CA SER A 269 5.73 16.53 17.92
C SER A 269 4.30 16.73 18.43
N ARG A 270 3.50 17.42 17.62
CA ARG A 270 2.07 17.63 17.83
C ARG A 270 1.28 16.95 16.71
N TRP A 271 0.34 16.11 17.09
CA TRP A 271 -0.62 15.46 16.19
C TRP A 271 -2.01 16.02 16.42
N GLU A 272 -2.70 16.36 15.34
CA GLU A 272 -4.07 16.84 15.37
C GLU A 272 -4.89 16.09 14.33
N PHE A 273 -6.08 15.64 14.71
CA PHE A 273 -7.01 14.95 13.81
C PHE A 273 -8.44 15.05 14.35
N GLU A 274 -9.41 14.85 13.48
CA GLU A 274 -10.81 14.69 13.86
C GLU A 274 -11.25 13.25 13.67
N LEU A 275 -12.02 12.72 14.63
CA LEU A 275 -12.55 11.37 14.61
C LEU A 275 -14.06 11.34 14.81
N LYS A 276 -14.74 10.38 14.17
CA LYS A 276 -16.19 10.12 14.33
C LYS A 276 -16.44 8.62 14.51
N THR A 277 -16.88 8.20 15.70
CA THR A 277 -17.07 6.78 16.03
C THR A 277 -18.14 6.53 17.09
N THR A 278 -18.62 5.30 17.17
CA THR A 278 -19.37 4.74 18.31
C THR A 278 -18.64 3.55 18.96
N SER A 279 -17.43 3.24 18.48
CA SER A 279 -16.64 2.11 18.94
C SER A 279 -16.01 2.40 20.30
N GLU A 280 -16.00 1.40 21.18
CA GLU A 280 -15.35 1.51 22.49
C GLU A 280 -13.84 1.29 22.43
N MET A 281 -13.40 0.47 21.47
CA MET A 281 -12.02 0.04 21.29
C MET A 281 -11.61 0.26 19.83
N GLY A 282 -10.34 0.56 19.60
CA GLY A 282 -9.78 0.72 18.26
C GLY A 282 -8.46 1.47 18.26
N LEU A 283 -7.48 0.96 17.52
CA LEU A 283 -6.19 1.60 17.38
C LEU A 283 -6.28 2.81 16.45
N LEU A 284 -5.94 4.01 16.94
CA LEU A 284 -5.98 5.24 16.16
C LEU A 284 -4.64 5.52 15.50
N LEU A 285 -3.53 5.38 16.23
CA LEU A 285 -2.18 5.61 15.75
C LEU A 285 -1.19 4.71 16.46
N TYR A 286 -0.21 4.19 15.73
CA TYR A 286 0.89 3.42 16.31
C TYR A 286 2.20 3.66 15.56
N ASN A 287 3.25 3.99 16.30
CA ASN A 287 4.61 4.03 15.81
C ASN A 287 5.53 3.31 16.78
N ALA A 288 6.26 2.32 16.27
CA ALA A 288 7.19 1.50 17.03
C ALA A 288 8.59 1.70 16.48
N GLY A 289 9.53 2.14 17.32
CA GLY A 289 10.96 2.19 16.97
C GLY A 289 11.52 0.84 16.53
N GLN A 290 12.67 0.88 15.85
CA GLN A 290 13.19 -0.24 15.07
C GLN A 290 13.65 -1.46 15.91
N ALA A 291 14.13 -1.26 17.14
CA ALA A 291 14.61 -2.33 18.02
C ALA A 291 13.50 -2.93 18.94
N SER A 292 13.74 -4.12 19.49
CA SER A 292 12.81 -4.81 20.41
C SER A 292 12.47 -4.00 21.66
N HIS A 293 13.47 -3.34 22.25
CA HIS A 293 13.35 -2.38 23.37
C HIS A 293 13.13 -0.94 22.93
N ALA A 294 12.83 -0.70 21.65
CA ALA A 294 12.72 0.65 21.13
C ALA A 294 11.48 1.38 21.65
N ASP A 295 11.64 2.69 21.67
CA ASP A 295 10.61 3.65 21.98
C ASP A 295 9.36 3.40 21.13
N TYR A 296 8.20 3.73 21.68
CA TYR A 296 6.96 3.66 20.92
C TYR A 296 5.96 4.70 21.40
N LEU A 297 5.04 4.98 20.50
CA LEU A 297 3.90 5.85 20.70
C LEU A 297 2.66 5.12 20.18
N GLY A 298 1.62 5.05 21.02
CA GLY A 298 0.34 4.48 20.65
C GLY A 298 -0.80 5.38 21.12
N ILE A 299 -1.77 5.61 20.25
CA ILE A 299 -3.02 6.28 20.55
C ILE A 299 -4.14 5.31 20.21
N GLU A 300 -5.03 5.08 21.16
CA GLU A 300 -6.15 4.14 20.99
C GLU A 300 -7.42 4.67 21.64
N LEU A 301 -8.54 4.07 21.24
CA LEU A 301 -9.78 4.12 22.01
C LEU A 301 -9.77 3.00 23.03
N HIS A 302 -10.13 3.34 24.26
CA HIS A 302 -10.36 2.40 25.34
C HIS A 302 -11.60 2.83 26.12
N GLU A 303 -12.61 1.97 26.18
CA GLU A 303 -13.92 2.28 26.80
C GLU A 303 -14.56 3.57 26.23
N GLY A 304 -14.33 3.84 24.94
CA GLY A 304 -14.84 5.03 24.25
C GLY A 304 -14.12 6.34 24.60
N LYS A 305 -13.00 6.29 25.33
CA LYS A 305 -12.13 7.43 25.65
C LYS A 305 -10.81 7.33 24.90
N VAL A 306 -10.17 8.45 24.62
CA VAL A 306 -8.85 8.49 23.99
C VAL A 306 -7.77 8.19 25.03
N ARG A 307 -6.97 7.16 24.77
CA ARG A 307 -5.82 6.73 25.58
C ARG A 307 -4.54 6.89 24.77
N LEU A 308 -3.56 7.55 25.37
CA LEU A 308 -2.22 7.76 24.86
C LEU A 308 -1.22 6.94 25.69
N LEU A 309 -0.37 6.17 25.02
CA LEU A 309 0.72 5.43 25.62
C LEU A 309 2.03 5.81 24.94
N MET A 310 3.06 6.02 25.75
CA MET A 310 4.40 6.27 25.25
C MET A 310 5.45 5.61 26.13
N ASN A 311 6.48 5.05 25.52
CA ASN A 311 7.66 4.54 26.20
C ASN A 311 8.91 5.12 25.53
N LYS A 312 9.82 5.67 26.33
CA LYS A 312 11.11 6.21 25.91
C LYS A 312 12.32 5.47 26.52
N GLY A 313 12.14 4.19 26.84
CA GLY A 313 13.18 3.33 27.41
C GLY A 313 13.16 3.20 28.94
N ASN A 314 12.24 3.86 29.65
CA ASN A 314 12.07 3.74 31.11
C ASN A 314 10.69 3.19 31.53
N GLY A 315 10.00 2.51 30.61
CA GLY A 315 8.68 1.94 30.85
C GLY A 315 7.56 2.76 30.20
N ALA A 316 6.38 2.13 30.08
CA ALA A 316 5.22 2.76 29.48
C ALA A 316 4.63 3.80 30.44
N THR A 317 4.41 5.02 29.94
CA THR A 317 3.59 6.04 30.59
C THR A 317 2.28 6.14 29.83
N GLU A 318 1.16 6.19 30.56
CA GLU A 318 -0.18 6.30 29.98
C GLU A 318 -0.91 7.57 30.43
N LEU A 319 -1.78 8.07 29.57
CA LEU A 319 -2.70 9.16 29.83
C LEU A 319 -4.04 8.85 29.15
N ILE A 320 -5.15 8.95 29.88
CA ILE A 320 -6.50 8.74 29.35
C ILE A 320 -7.29 10.03 29.58
N HIS A 321 -7.81 10.61 28.51
CA HIS A 321 -8.63 11.80 28.62
C HIS A 321 -10.04 11.44 29.16
N SER A 322 -10.59 12.28 30.02
CA SER A 322 -11.88 12.02 30.69
C SER A 322 -13.09 12.02 29.74
N LEU A 323 -13.05 12.83 28.67
CA LEU A 323 -14.13 12.93 27.68
C LEU A 323 -14.28 11.65 26.85
N THR A 324 -15.54 11.22 26.70
CA THR A 324 -15.94 10.08 25.86
C THR A 324 -16.25 10.58 24.45
N VAL A 325 -15.76 9.88 23.42
CA VAL A 325 -15.86 10.26 22.00
C VAL A 325 -16.67 9.26 21.15
N LYS A 326 -17.34 8.30 21.81
CA LYS A 326 -18.16 7.25 21.17
C LYS A 326 -19.62 7.65 20.93
N ASP A 327 -19.90 8.92 20.65
CA ASP A 327 -21.26 9.44 20.51
C ASP A 327 -21.74 9.57 19.05
N GLY A 328 -20.92 9.12 18.10
CA GLY A 328 -21.18 9.23 16.68
C GLY A 328 -21.03 10.63 16.11
N LYS A 329 -20.43 11.59 16.83
CA LYS A 329 -20.14 12.94 16.33
C LYS A 329 -18.65 13.13 16.07
N TRP A 330 -18.33 14.21 15.35
CA TRP A 330 -16.94 14.60 15.11
C TRP A 330 -16.36 15.21 16.38
N HIS A 331 -15.23 14.68 16.82
CA HIS A 331 -14.42 15.22 17.91
C HIS A 331 -13.04 15.59 17.39
N LYS A 332 -12.55 16.76 17.78
CA LYS A 332 -11.20 17.22 17.46
C LYS A 332 -10.24 16.76 18.55
N VAL A 333 -9.27 15.92 18.20
CA VAL A 333 -8.27 15.39 19.13
C VAL A 333 -6.90 15.97 18.80
N ILE A 334 -6.24 16.48 19.82
CA ILE A 334 -4.89 17.04 19.76
C ILE A 334 -4.03 16.28 20.75
N ILE A 335 -2.91 15.76 20.27
CA ILE A 335 -1.93 15.02 21.03
C ILE A 335 -0.60 15.76 20.99
N ASP A 336 -0.12 16.16 22.16
CA ASP A 336 1.21 16.73 22.34
C ASP A 336 2.09 15.68 23.02
N PHE A 337 3.26 15.37 22.45
CA PHE A 337 4.21 14.49 23.12
C PHE A 337 5.64 14.97 22.93
N SER A 338 6.46 14.72 23.94
CA SER A 338 7.91 14.93 23.92
C SER A 338 8.58 13.92 24.86
N PRO A 339 9.92 13.85 24.89
CA PRO A 339 10.63 13.04 25.86
C PRO A 339 10.32 13.39 27.34
N THR A 340 9.63 14.51 27.63
CA THR A 340 9.34 14.96 28.99
C THR A 340 7.85 15.05 29.31
N ILE A 341 6.96 15.17 28.33
CA ILE A 341 5.52 15.35 28.57
C ILE A 341 4.69 14.59 27.55
N ILE A 342 3.51 14.13 27.96
CA ILE A 342 2.41 13.72 27.09
C ILE A 342 1.16 14.51 27.43
N GLY A 343 0.33 14.80 26.43
CA GLY A 343 -0.89 15.57 26.61
C GLY A 343 -1.96 15.21 25.58
N ILE A 344 -3.21 15.24 26.03
CA ILE A 344 -4.39 15.04 25.19
C ILE A 344 -5.31 16.26 25.40
N SER A 345 -5.77 16.86 24.30
CA SER A 345 -6.86 17.84 24.31
C SER A 345 -7.95 17.36 23.38
N ILE A 346 -9.21 17.38 23.83
CA ILE A 346 -10.35 17.01 22.99
C ILE A 346 -11.36 18.16 22.97
N ASP A 347 -11.73 18.57 21.75
CA ASP A 347 -12.60 19.71 21.48
C ASP A 347 -12.11 20.99 22.17
N GLU A 348 -12.99 21.72 22.84
CA GLU A 348 -12.68 22.93 23.61
C GLU A 348 -12.41 22.64 25.10
N LYS A 349 -12.18 21.36 25.48
CA LYS A 349 -11.89 21.01 26.87
C LYS A 349 -10.43 21.29 27.24
N PRO A 350 -10.14 21.61 28.52
CA PRO A 350 -8.77 21.82 28.98
C PRO A 350 -7.88 20.61 28.67
N ALA A 351 -6.66 20.88 28.24
CA ALA A 351 -5.68 19.83 27.97
C ALA A 351 -5.33 19.06 29.25
N GLU A 352 -5.49 17.75 29.23
CA GLU A 352 -4.96 16.86 30.26
C GLU A 352 -3.50 16.54 29.90
N ARG A 353 -2.57 16.74 30.85
CA ARG A 353 -1.13 16.61 30.61
C ARG A 353 -0.45 15.86 31.76
N LEU A 354 0.58 15.09 31.41
CA LEU A 354 1.37 14.31 32.37
C LEU A 354 2.86 14.42 32.04
N ASN A 355 3.66 14.73 33.06
CA ASN A 355 5.12 14.69 32.96
C ASN A 355 5.60 13.24 32.98
N LEU A 356 6.50 12.89 32.08
CA LEU A 356 7.12 11.58 32.06
C LEU A 356 8.12 11.44 33.21
N PRO A 357 8.30 10.21 33.74
CA PRO A 357 9.32 9.95 34.75
C PRO A 357 10.71 10.36 34.26
N SER A 358 11.51 10.91 35.17
CA SER A 358 12.94 11.17 34.92
C SER A 358 13.69 9.85 34.68
N GLY A 359 14.71 9.87 33.82
CA GLY A 359 15.43 8.66 33.36
C GLY A 359 14.96 8.15 31.99
N GLY A 360 15.59 7.11 31.44
CA GLY A 360 15.35 6.63 30.06
C GLY A 360 16.12 7.43 28.99
N ASN A 361 15.72 7.26 27.73
CA ASN A 361 16.37 7.91 26.59
C ASN A 361 16.14 9.44 26.63
N ARG A 362 17.17 10.19 26.19
CA ARG A 362 17.12 11.65 26.05
C ARG A 362 16.18 12.08 24.93
N TYR A 363 16.05 11.24 23.91
CA TYR A 363 15.29 11.46 22.70
C TYR A 363 14.24 10.36 22.55
N LEU A 364 13.19 10.65 21.78
CA LEU A 364 12.17 9.68 21.41
C LEU A 364 12.47 9.14 20.01
N ASP A 365 12.97 7.91 19.93
CA ASP A 365 13.46 7.29 18.70
C ASP A 365 12.40 6.37 18.08
N LEU A 366 11.42 7.00 17.44
CA LEU A 366 10.37 6.33 16.67
C LEU A 366 10.86 5.87 15.30
N ALA A 367 10.16 4.90 14.70
CA ALA A 367 10.44 4.50 13.32
C ALA A 367 9.87 5.50 12.32
N GLU A 368 10.32 5.37 11.07
CA GLU A 368 9.84 6.18 9.96
C GLU A 368 8.37 5.89 9.60
N THR A 369 7.95 4.63 9.72
CA THR A 369 6.60 4.20 9.37
C THR A 369 5.63 4.46 10.52
N LEU A 370 4.59 5.22 10.21
CA LEU A 370 3.47 5.47 11.10
C LEU A 370 2.24 4.72 10.61
N TYR A 371 1.60 3.99 11.52
CA TYR A 371 0.34 3.31 11.27
C TYR A 371 -0.85 4.11 11.81
N ILE A 372 -1.93 4.18 11.04
CA ILE A 372 -3.15 4.93 11.38
C ILE A 372 -4.37 4.00 11.22
N GLY A 373 -5.27 4.04 12.21
CA GLY A 373 -6.54 3.29 12.23
C GLY A 373 -6.41 1.77 12.43
N GLY A 374 -5.19 1.25 12.59
CA GLY A 374 -4.88 -0.16 12.72
C GLY A 374 -3.40 -0.43 12.47
N THR A 375 -2.98 -1.69 12.43
CA THR A 375 -1.62 -2.09 12.05
C THR A 375 -1.65 -3.37 11.20
N GLU A 376 -0.54 -3.65 10.52
CA GLU A 376 -0.30 -4.93 9.85
C GLU A 376 -0.40 -6.11 10.81
N LEU A 377 -0.87 -7.25 10.29
CA LEU A 377 -1.07 -8.49 11.06
C LEU A 377 0.18 -8.90 11.87
N ASN A 378 1.36 -8.82 11.25
CA ASN A 378 2.64 -9.17 11.87
C ASN A 378 3.10 -8.19 12.98
N LYS A 379 2.47 -7.01 13.12
CA LYS A 379 2.79 -6.01 14.16
C LYS A 379 1.85 -6.09 15.37
N ARG A 380 0.67 -6.69 15.22
CA ARG A 380 -0.37 -6.73 16.28
C ARG A 380 0.12 -7.31 17.60
N ALA A 381 0.80 -8.47 17.54
CA ALA A 381 1.35 -9.12 18.73
C ALA A 381 2.35 -8.21 19.47
N ARG A 382 3.18 -7.45 18.74
CA ARG A 382 4.12 -6.49 19.32
C ARG A 382 3.41 -5.30 19.96
N ALA A 383 2.34 -4.80 19.34
CA ALA A 383 1.55 -3.70 19.91
C ALA A 383 0.91 -4.12 21.25
N ILE A 384 0.31 -5.31 21.30
CA ILE A 384 -0.29 -5.86 22.53
C ILE A 384 0.77 -6.07 23.62
N ALA A 385 1.92 -6.64 23.27
CA ALA A 385 3.04 -6.83 24.21
C ALA A 385 3.57 -5.51 24.79
N ARG A 386 3.32 -4.38 24.10
CA ARG A 386 3.64 -3.01 24.52
C ARG A 386 2.49 -2.33 25.28
N GLY A 387 1.46 -3.06 25.67
CA GLY A 387 0.34 -2.54 26.49
C GLY A 387 -0.73 -1.75 25.70
N ILE A 388 -0.66 -1.77 24.36
CA ILE A 388 -1.73 -1.26 23.49
C ILE A 388 -2.88 -2.26 23.51
N LYS A 389 -3.99 -1.92 24.18
CA LYS A 389 -5.10 -2.85 24.41
C LYS A 389 -5.90 -3.13 23.15
N SER A 390 -5.95 -2.17 22.23
CA SER A 390 -6.56 -2.30 20.90
C SER A 390 -5.55 -2.71 19.83
N GLY A 391 -4.40 -3.28 20.20
CA GLY A 391 -3.31 -3.60 19.26
C GLY A 391 -3.69 -4.57 18.13
N ASP A 392 -4.73 -5.38 18.32
CA ASP A 392 -5.34 -6.28 17.34
C ASP A 392 -6.63 -5.76 16.69
N ARG A 393 -7.16 -4.63 17.16
CA ARG A 393 -8.44 -4.05 16.72
C ARG A 393 -8.22 -2.78 15.91
N SER A 394 -8.59 -2.84 14.64
CA SER A 394 -8.68 -1.63 13.81
C SER A 394 -9.77 -0.70 14.31
N TYR A 395 -9.52 0.60 14.20
CA TYR A 395 -10.52 1.63 14.38
C TYR A 395 -11.68 1.44 13.41
N LYS A 396 -12.92 1.55 13.90
CA LYS A 396 -14.14 1.56 13.07
C LYS A 396 -14.79 2.93 13.20
N GLY A 397 -14.77 3.69 12.11
CA GLY A 397 -15.26 5.07 12.08
C GLY A 397 -14.58 5.88 11.00
N CYS A 398 -14.70 7.21 11.11
CA CYS A 398 -14.09 8.14 10.17
C CYS A 398 -12.96 8.94 10.80
N LEU A 399 -11.94 9.29 10.01
CA LEU A 399 -10.89 10.26 10.34
C LEU A 399 -10.83 11.36 9.28
N ARG A 400 -10.47 12.59 9.68
CA ARG A 400 -10.20 13.71 8.77
C ARG A 400 -9.30 14.76 9.40
N ASN A 401 -8.90 15.76 8.60
CA ASN A 401 -8.14 16.94 9.04
C ASN A 401 -6.87 16.56 9.85
N MET A 402 -6.11 15.58 9.35
CA MET A 402 -4.91 15.10 10.03
C MET A 402 -3.73 16.04 9.78
N LEU A 403 -3.06 16.43 10.86
CA LEU A 403 -1.95 17.37 10.88
C LEU A 403 -0.83 16.81 11.76
N LEU A 404 0.40 16.83 11.25
CA LEU A 404 1.62 16.57 12.02
C LEU A 404 2.48 17.83 12.00
N ASP A 405 2.72 18.43 13.16
CA ASP A 405 3.49 19.67 13.29
C ASP A 405 3.02 20.75 12.30
N SER A 406 1.69 20.93 12.22
CA SER A 406 0.99 21.85 11.31
C SER A 406 1.01 21.47 9.83
N SER A 407 1.60 20.33 9.46
CA SER A 407 1.61 19.87 8.07
C SER A 407 0.52 18.85 7.80
N GLU A 408 -0.31 19.13 6.79
CA GLU A 408 -1.42 18.27 6.39
C GLU A 408 -0.94 16.89 5.91
N ILE A 409 -1.62 15.85 6.42
CA ILE A 409 -1.48 14.46 6.04
C ILE A 409 -2.83 13.96 5.54
N GLY A 410 -2.83 13.21 4.43
CA GLY A 410 -4.01 12.46 4.03
C GLY A 410 -3.73 11.35 3.03
N LEU A 411 -4.74 10.96 2.27
CA LEU A 411 -4.67 9.82 1.33
C LEU A 411 -3.54 9.90 0.29
N PRO A 412 -3.14 11.08 -0.22
CA PRO A 412 -1.98 11.19 -1.11
C PRO A 412 -0.62 10.84 -0.46
N ASP A 413 -0.50 10.93 0.86
CA ASP A 413 0.75 10.64 1.58
C ASP A 413 0.87 9.15 1.98
N VAL A 414 -0.15 8.35 1.68
CA VAL A 414 -0.25 6.94 2.08
C VAL A 414 0.61 6.03 1.22
N LYS A 415 1.42 5.20 1.88
CA LYS A 415 2.21 4.13 1.28
C LYS A 415 1.40 2.85 1.12
N ILE A 416 0.79 2.37 2.21
CA ILE A 416 -0.03 1.15 2.21
C ILE A 416 -1.40 1.47 2.78
N SER A 417 -2.47 0.95 2.17
CA SER A 417 -3.83 1.06 2.68
C SER A 417 -4.59 -0.26 2.55
N GLN A 418 -5.33 -0.64 3.59
CA GLN A 418 -6.16 -1.84 3.59
C GLN A 418 -7.50 -1.54 4.27
N GLY A 419 -8.61 -2.07 3.75
CA GLY A 419 -9.93 -2.01 4.39
C GLY A 419 -10.51 -0.60 4.60
N ILE A 420 -10.09 0.37 3.79
CA ILE A 420 -10.52 1.78 3.88
C ILE A 420 -11.28 2.25 2.63
N VAL A 421 -12.12 3.27 2.83
CA VAL A 421 -12.87 3.94 1.75
C VAL A 421 -12.70 5.46 1.87
N ALA A 422 -12.63 6.13 0.72
CA ALA A 422 -12.60 7.59 0.65
C ALA A 422 -13.99 8.19 0.91
N GLY A 423 -14.04 9.22 1.75
CA GLY A 423 -15.25 9.81 2.31
C GLY A 423 -15.69 9.16 3.61
N CYS A 424 -16.44 9.89 4.44
CA CYS A 424 -17.09 9.31 5.62
C CYS A 424 -18.44 8.70 5.23
N ILE A 425 -18.53 7.36 5.23
CA ILE A 425 -19.78 6.64 4.98
C ILE A 425 -20.49 6.21 6.28
N TRP A 426 -19.82 6.38 7.42
CA TRP A 426 -20.38 6.06 8.72
C TRP A 426 -21.44 7.09 9.13
N SER A 427 -22.66 6.59 9.26
CA SER A 427 -23.77 7.26 9.94
C SER A 427 -24.22 6.39 11.10
N TYR A 428 -24.61 7.03 12.20
CA TYR A 428 -24.96 6.33 13.43
C TYR A 428 -26.43 6.58 13.77
N PRO A 429 -27.41 5.99 13.05
CA PRO A 429 -28.83 6.25 13.27
C PRO A 429 -29.27 6.13 14.73
N CYS A 430 -28.77 5.12 15.47
CA CYS A 430 -29.11 4.94 16.89
C CYS A 430 -28.78 6.16 17.76
N PHE A 431 -27.70 6.88 17.44
CA PHE A 431 -27.25 8.07 18.19
C PHE A 431 -27.81 9.36 17.59
N GLU A 432 -27.76 9.49 16.26
CA GLU A 432 -28.11 10.70 15.53
C GLU A 432 -29.62 10.90 15.41
N LYS A 433 -30.37 9.81 15.14
CA LYS A 433 -31.79 9.87 14.75
C LYS A 433 -32.74 9.19 15.73
N ARG A 434 -32.22 8.32 16.61
CA ARG A 434 -32.99 7.56 17.62
C ARG A 434 -34.24 6.90 17.01
N PRO A 435 -34.08 5.97 16.05
CA PRO A 435 -35.17 5.48 15.22
C PRO A 435 -36.12 4.52 15.96
N CYS A 436 -35.72 3.95 17.10
CA CYS A 436 -36.51 3.00 17.86
C CYS A 436 -37.46 3.70 18.85
N ILE A 437 -38.56 3.01 19.20
CA ILE A 437 -39.44 3.48 20.28
C ILE A 437 -38.69 3.50 21.64
N PRO A 438 -39.11 4.33 22.62
CA PRO A 438 -38.37 4.46 23.89
C PRO A 438 -38.17 3.18 24.70
N SER A 439 -39.04 2.18 24.54
CA SER A 439 -38.94 0.86 25.20
C SER A 439 -38.09 -0.15 24.42
N ALA A 440 -37.63 0.18 23.22
CA ALA A 440 -36.83 -0.69 22.37
C ALA A 440 -35.33 -0.42 22.54
N THR A 441 -34.53 -1.47 22.36
CA THR A 441 -33.07 -1.37 22.32
C THR A 441 -32.61 -1.16 20.88
N CYS A 442 -31.87 -0.09 20.61
CA CYS A 442 -31.30 0.19 19.30
C CYS A 442 -29.88 -0.39 19.17
N SER A 443 -29.66 -1.26 18.21
CA SER A 443 -28.34 -1.77 17.82
C SER A 443 -27.95 -1.19 16.46
N GLN A 444 -26.70 -0.72 16.36
CA GLN A 444 -26.13 -0.29 15.08
C GLN A 444 -25.79 -1.53 14.23
N VAL A 445 -26.22 -1.53 12.97
CA VAL A 445 -25.91 -2.60 12.01
C VAL A 445 -25.17 -2.02 10.81
N GLY A 446 -23.94 -2.48 10.59
CA GLY A 446 -23.08 -1.95 9.53
C GLY A 446 -22.80 -0.45 9.67
N VAL A 447 -22.60 0.22 8.54
CA VAL A 447 -22.13 1.62 8.49
C VAL A 447 -23.26 2.66 8.54
N ASN A 448 -24.50 2.28 8.26
CA ASN A 448 -25.62 3.22 8.12
C ASN A 448 -26.99 2.65 8.52
N SER A 449 -27.04 1.43 9.02
CA SER A 449 -28.29 0.75 9.36
C SER A 449 -28.43 0.56 10.87
N PHE A 450 -29.63 0.19 11.29
CA PHE A 450 -29.95 -0.05 12.68
C PHE A 450 -30.97 -1.18 12.80
N GLU A 451 -31.03 -1.76 13.98
CA GLU A 451 -32.01 -2.77 14.35
C GLU A 451 -32.62 -2.37 15.71
N CYS A 452 -33.94 -2.51 15.83
CA CYS A 452 -34.67 -2.18 17.04
C CYS A 452 -35.26 -3.46 17.61
N THR A 453 -34.80 -3.88 18.80
CA THR A 453 -35.33 -5.05 19.50
C THR A 453 -36.31 -4.63 20.59
N CYS A 454 -37.54 -5.13 20.56
CA CYS A 454 -38.56 -4.88 21.57
C CYS A 454 -39.62 -6.00 21.61
N ASP A 455 -40.45 -6.02 22.65
CA ASP A 455 -41.52 -7.02 22.82
C ASP A 455 -42.81 -6.70 22.05
N GLN A 456 -42.80 -5.65 21.21
CA GLN A 456 -43.96 -5.19 20.44
C GLN A 456 -43.80 -5.51 18.95
N PRO A 457 -44.91 -5.68 18.20
CA PRO A 457 -44.86 -5.96 16.76
C PRO A 457 -44.24 -4.82 15.93
N HIS A 458 -44.19 -3.59 16.46
CA HIS A 458 -43.55 -2.45 15.83
C HIS A 458 -42.57 -1.77 16.80
N CYS A 459 -41.28 -2.00 16.59
CA CYS A 459 -40.21 -1.46 17.45
C CYS A 459 -39.61 -0.14 16.94
N VAL A 460 -40.08 0.35 15.79
CA VAL A 460 -39.54 1.49 15.07
C VAL A 460 -40.53 2.66 15.12
N THR A 461 -40.02 3.89 15.21
CA THR A 461 -40.85 5.10 15.20
C THR A 461 -41.54 5.30 13.84
N SER A 462 -42.67 6.01 13.83
CA SER A 462 -43.50 6.21 12.63
C SER A 462 -42.73 6.77 11.42
N ASN A 463 -41.67 7.54 11.65
CA ASN A 463 -40.82 8.11 10.60
C ASN A 463 -39.94 7.10 9.86
N TYR A 464 -39.83 5.87 10.36
CA TYR A 464 -38.99 4.79 9.80
C TYR A 464 -39.79 3.50 9.58
N ALA A 465 -41.12 3.54 9.73
CA ALA A 465 -41.99 2.38 9.58
C ALA A 465 -41.97 1.77 8.17
N GLU A 466 -41.59 2.54 7.14
CA GLU A 466 -41.47 2.07 5.75
C GLU A 466 -40.12 1.42 5.42
N SER A 467 -39.11 1.47 6.31
CA SER A 467 -37.75 1.00 6.02
C SER A 467 -37.39 -0.39 6.55
N THR A 468 -38.37 -1.19 7.01
CA THR A 468 -38.10 -2.55 7.50
C THR A 468 -38.99 -3.57 6.79
N THR A 469 -38.35 -4.46 6.02
CA THR A 469 -38.91 -5.78 5.69
C THR A 469 -38.80 -6.63 6.95
N VAL A 470 -39.96 -7.03 7.49
CA VAL A 470 -40.06 -8.00 8.59
C VAL A 470 -39.62 -9.36 8.04
N SER A 471 -38.73 -10.06 8.76
CA SER A 471 -38.45 -11.50 8.49
C SER A 471 -39.45 -12.37 9.23
#